data_AF-A0A7R9J525-F1
#
_entry.id   AF-A0A7R9J525-F1
#
_cell.length_a   1.000
_cell.length_b   1.000
_cell.length_c   1.000
_cell.angle_alpha   90.00
_cell.angle_beta   90.00
_cell.angle_gamma   90.00
#
_symmetry.space_group_name_H-M   'P 1'
#
loop_
_entity.id
_entity.type
_entity.pdbx_description
1 polymer ?
#
loop_
_entity_poly.entity_id
_entity_poly.type
_entity_poly.pdbx_seq_one_letter_code
_entity_poly.pdbx_strand_id
1 'polypeptide(L)'
;MAALLDSPQLLIAEEEKIIVEETTDNQIIVEEKSLVDTVYALKDQVKELQVNTVLISQQLEEEKRARSTLQGIVRTHVVVAGHEDIQWPPQIDS
;
A
#
# COMPACT_ATOMS: atom_id res chain seq x y z
N MET A 1 32.87 -39.99 7.99
CA MET A 1 31.81 -39.76 6.99
C MET A 1 31.85 -38.28 6.61
N ALA A 2 32.84 -37.88 5.80
CA ALA A 2 33.17 -36.48 5.52
C ALA A 2 33.76 -36.36 4.09
N ALA A 3 32.96 -36.74 3.08
CA ALA A 3 33.40 -36.74 1.69
C ALA A 3 32.26 -36.37 0.72
N LEU A 4 31.39 -35.43 1.12
CA LEU A 4 30.32 -34.89 0.26
C LEU A 4 30.46 -33.38 -0.01
N LEU A 5 31.54 -32.75 0.46
CA LEU A 5 31.72 -31.29 0.39
C LEU A 5 32.72 -30.80 -0.66
N ASP A 6 33.26 -31.67 -1.52
CA ASP A 6 34.30 -31.29 -2.50
C ASP A 6 33.84 -31.36 -3.97
N SER A 7 32.52 -31.39 -4.20
CA SER A 7 31.96 -31.05 -5.51
C SER A 7 31.70 -29.54 -5.54
N PRO A 8 32.01 -28.81 -6.62
CA PRO A 8 31.42 -27.50 -6.81
C PRO A 8 29.90 -27.66 -6.66
N GLN A 9 29.31 -26.97 -5.69
CA GLN A 9 27.87 -26.97 -5.51
C GLN A 9 27.29 -26.37 -6.78
N LEU A 10 26.70 -27.21 -7.63
CA LEU A 10 26.05 -26.78 -8.85
C LEU A 10 24.76 -26.07 -8.43
N LEU A 11 24.80 -24.74 -8.32
CA LEU A 11 23.63 -23.92 -8.04
C LEU A 11 22.75 -23.92 -9.30
N ILE A 12 21.66 -24.69 -9.27
CA ILE A 12 20.62 -24.67 -10.29
C ILE A 12 19.56 -23.70 -9.80
N ALA A 13 19.43 -22.55 -10.46
CA ALA A 13 18.48 -21.50 -10.07
C ALA A 13 17.02 -21.99 -9.98
N GLU A 14 16.65 -23.02 -10.75
CA GLU A 14 15.31 -23.64 -10.73
C GLU A 14 15.04 -24.46 -9.45
N GLU A 15 16.09 -24.92 -8.77
CA GLU A 15 16.00 -25.69 -7.52
C GLU A 15 16.14 -24.80 -6.27
N GLU A 16 16.34 -23.49 -6.46
CA GLU A 16 16.52 -22.56 -5.36
C GLU A 16 15.20 -22.33 -4.60
N LYS A 17 15.31 -22.41 -3.28
CA LYS A 17 14.21 -22.18 -2.34
C LYS A 17 14.59 -21.09 -1.35
N ILE A 18 13.57 -20.36 -0.89
CA ILE A 18 13.70 -19.27 0.07
C ILE A 18 12.75 -19.49 1.25
N ILE A 19 13.21 -19.13 2.45
CA ILE A 19 12.36 -19.09 3.64
C ILE A 19 11.55 -17.79 3.57
N VAL A 20 10.23 -17.91 3.55
CA VAL A 20 9.27 -16.80 3.52
C VAL A 20 8.53 -16.77 4.86
N GLU A 21 8.47 -15.58 5.46
CA GLU A 21 7.67 -15.33 6.66
C GLU A 21 6.44 -14.50 6.28
N GLU A 22 5.26 -15.10 6.38
CA GLU A 22 3.98 -14.44 6.12
C GLU A 22 3.23 -14.21 7.43
N THR A 23 2.64 -13.03 7.59
CA THR A 23 1.77 -12.75 8.75
C THR A 23 0.32 -12.90 8.34
N THR A 24 -0.35 -13.92 8.87
CA THR A 24 -1.80 -14.15 8.68
C THR A 24 -2.48 -14.13 10.05
N ASP A 25 -3.52 -13.31 10.23
CA ASP A 25 -4.33 -13.26 11.44
C ASP A 25 -3.52 -13.24 12.76
N ASN A 26 -2.55 -12.32 12.85
CA ASN A 26 -1.64 -12.15 13.99
C ASN A 26 -0.68 -13.33 14.28
N GLN A 27 -0.53 -14.28 13.37
CA GLN A 27 0.46 -15.37 13.45
C GLN A 27 1.51 -15.24 12.35
N ILE A 28 2.75 -15.62 12.66
CA ILE A 28 3.85 -15.69 11.69
C ILE A 28 3.96 -17.13 11.20
N ILE A 29 3.78 -17.32 9.89
CA ILE A 29 3.91 -18.60 9.20
C ILE A 29 5.25 -18.57 8.46
N VAL A 30 6.12 -19.54 8.74
CA VAL A 30 7.45 -19.65 8.14
C VAL A 30 7.46 -20.86 7.22
N GLU A 31 7.68 -20.65 5.93
CA GLU A 31 7.63 -21.70 4.90
C GLU A 31 8.81 -21.60 3.93
N GLU A 32 9.23 -22.75 3.41
CA GLU A 32 10.22 -22.81 2.34
C GLU A 32 9.50 -22.88 0.98
N LYS A 33 9.62 -21.83 0.16
CA LYS A 33 8.97 -21.70 -1.15
C LYS A 33 10.00 -21.64 -2.27
N SER A 34 9.61 -21.99 -3.50
CA SER A 34 10.48 -21.78 -4.67
C SER A 34 10.81 -20.30 -4.81
N LEU A 35 12.08 -19.98 -5.08
CA LEU A 35 12.52 -18.61 -5.30
C LEU A 35 11.77 -17.98 -6.48
N VAL A 36 11.62 -18.72 -7.58
CA VAL A 36 10.97 -18.23 -8.80
C VAL A 36 9.50 -17.89 -8.53
N ASP A 37 8.76 -18.80 -7.89
CA ASP A 37 7.35 -18.58 -7.55
C ASP A 37 7.19 -17.37 -6.62
N THR A 38 8.09 -17.24 -5.64
CA THR A 38 8.08 -16.12 -4.69
C THR A 38 8.33 -14.79 -5.40
N VAL A 39 9.29 -14.73 -6.33
CA VAL A 39 9.57 -13.52 -7.13
C VAL A 39 8.38 -13.14 -8.01
N TYR A 40 7.71 -14.11 -8.63
CA TYR A 40 6.51 -13.84 -9.43
C TYR A 40 5.33 -13.37 -8.55
N ALA A 41 5.10 -14.01 -7.41
CA ALA A 41 4.07 -13.58 -6.45
C ALA A 41 4.32 -12.15 -5.96
N LEU A 42 5.56 -11.83 -5.57
CA LEU A 42 5.93 -10.47 -5.15
C LEU A 42 5.76 -9.45 -6.27
N LYS A 43 6.15 -9.80 -7.50
CA LYS A 43 5.96 -8.92 -8.66
C LYS A 43 4.49 -8.57 -8.86
N ASP A 44 3.59 -9.54 -8.72
CA ASP A 44 2.16 -9.30 -8.91
C ASP A 44 1.54 -8.53 -7.74
N GLN A 45 1.93 -8.83 -6.50
CA GLN A 45 1.55 -8.02 -5.32
C GLN A 45 1.99 -6.55 -5.45
N VAL A 46 3.21 -6.30 -5.93
CA VAL A 46 3.71 -4.94 -6.15
C VAL A 46 2.89 -4.21 -7.22
N LYS A 47 2.53 -4.88 -8.32
CA LYS A 47 1.64 -4.27 -9.34
C LYS A 47 0.27 -3.94 -8.77
N GLU A 48 -0.32 -4.84 -7.99
CA GLU A 48 -1.61 -4.60 -7.36
C GLU A 48 -1.55 -3.41 -6.40
N LEU A 49 -0.50 -3.32 -5.57
CA LEU A 49 -0.28 -2.18 -4.68
C LEU A 49 -0.13 -0.87 -5.45
N GLN A 50 0.57 -0.87 -6.60
CA GLN A 50 0.68 0.31 -7.46
C GLN A 50 -0.68 0.76 -7.99
N VAL A 51 -1.49 -0.18 -8.50
CA VAL A 51 -2.86 0.11 -8.98
C VAL A 51 -3.72 0.66 -7.86
N ASN A 52 -3.70 0.02 -6.68
CA ASN A 52 -4.46 0.47 -5.50
C ASN A 52 -4.02 1.86 -5.03
N THR A 53 -2.73 2.16 -5.06
CA THR A 53 -2.20 3.49 -4.70
C THR A 53 -2.76 4.57 -5.61
N VAL A 54 -2.80 4.33 -6.93
CA VAL A 54 -3.37 5.27 -7.90
C VAL A 54 -4.86 5.46 -7.65
N LEU A 55 -5.60 4.37 -7.44
CA LEU A 55 -7.03 4.42 -7.16
C LEU A 55 -7.35 5.22 -5.88
N ILE A 56 -6.66 4.93 -4.79
CA ILE A 56 -6.84 5.63 -3.51
C ILE A 56 -6.50 7.12 -3.67
N SER A 57 -5.43 7.44 -4.41
CA SER A 57 -5.07 8.84 -4.67
C SER A 57 -6.18 9.58 -5.42
N GLN A 58 -6.78 8.94 -6.43
CA GLN A 58 -7.91 9.53 -7.16
C GLN A 58 -9.12 9.76 -6.24
N GLN A 59 -9.49 8.75 -5.45
CA GLN A 59 -10.61 8.86 -4.50
C GLN A 59 -10.38 9.98 -3.47
N LEU A 60 -9.15 10.13 -2.99
CA LEU A 60 -8.79 11.20 -2.06
C LEU A 60 -8.98 12.59 -2.70
N GLU A 61 -8.59 12.76 -3.96
CA GLU A 61 -8.78 14.04 -4.67
C GLU A 61 -10.27 14.35 -4.93
N GLU A 62 -11.07 13.35 -5.24
CA GLU A 62 -12.53 13.50 -5.37
C GLU A 62 -13.17 13.91 -4.04
N GLU A 63 -12.80 13.25 -2.94
CA GLU A 63 -13.27 13.60 -1.60
C GLU A 63 -12.84 15.00 -1.18
N LYS A 64 -11.57 15.38 -1.44
CA LYS A 64 -11.08 16.75 -1.20
C LYS A 64 -11.90 17.79 -1.98
N ARG A 65 -12.25 17.52 -3.23
CA ARG A 65 -13.09 18.40 -4.06
C ARG A 65 -14.52 18.51 -3.52
N ALA A 66 -15.12 17.38 -3.14
CA ALA A 66 -16.46 17.35 -2.55
C ALA A 66 -16.48 18.16 -1.23
N ARG A 67 -15.48 17.94 -0.38
CA ARG A 67 -15.27 18.71 0.86
C ARG A 67 -15.13 20.21 0.59
N SER A 68 -14.32 20.62 -0.37
CA SER A 68 -14.13 22.04 -0.71
C SER A 68 -15.44 22.69 -1.20
N THR A 69 -16.20 21.96 -2.02
CA THR A 69 -17.53 22.40 -2.50
C THR A 69 -18.50 22.59 -1.34
N LEU A 70 -18.58 21.62 -0.43
CA LEU A 70 -19.41 21.71 0.77
C LEU A 70 -18.98 22.85 1.68
N GLN A 71 -17.68 23.05 1.90
CA GLN A 71 -17.15 24.18 2.67
C GLN A 71 -17.58 25.52 2.06
N GLY A 72 -17.55 25.65 0.74
CA GLY A 72 -18.04 26.83 0.03
C GLY A 72 -19.53 27.08 0.29
N ILE A 73 -20.36 26.04 0.14
CA ILE A 73 -21.81 26.12 0.39
C ILE A 73 -22.08 26.55 1.84
N VAL A 74 -21.47 25.88 2.82
CA VAL A 74 -21.71 26.18 4.24
C VAL A 74 -21.24 27.61 4.55
N ARG A 75 -20.08 28.04 4.04
CA ARG A 75 -19.60 29.42 4.23
C ARG A 75 -20.60 30.43 3.68
N THR A 76 -21.11 30.23 2.46
CA THR A 76 -22.12 31.12 1.88
C THR A 76 -23.37 31.19 2.77
N HIS A 77 -23.89 30.04 3.23
CA HIS A 77 -25.09 30.02 4.07
C HIS A 77 -24.86 30.67 5.44
N VAL A 78 -23.70 30.46 6.05
CA VAL A 78 -23.30 31.06 7.34
C VAL A 78 -23.19 32.59 7.23
N VAL A 79 -22.56 33.09 6.17
CA VAL A 79 -22.46 34.53 5.89
C VAL A 79 -23.84 35.13 5.64
N VAL A 80 -24.67 34.48 4.83
CA VAL A 80 -26.05 34.93 4.57
C VAL A 80 -26.91 34.92 5.84
N ALA A 81 -26.66 34.00 6.77
CA ALA A 81 -27.34 33.93 8.06
C ALA A 81 -26.85 34.98 9.09
N GLY A 82 -25.90 35.85 8.73
CA GLY A 82 -25.41 36.94 9.58
C GLY A 82 -24.44 36.50 10.69
N HIS A 83 -23.90 35.28 10.61
CA HIS A 83 -22.91 34.77 11.56
C HIS A 83 -21.49 35.01 11.02
N GLU A 84 -21.08 36.28 10.96
CA GLU A 84 -19.75 36.69 10.48
C GLU A 84 -18.62 36.37 11.49
N ASP A 85 -18.97 36.09 12.75
CA ASP A 85 -18.02 35.80 13.84
C ASP A 85 -17.35 34.41 13.74
N ILE A 86 -17.76 33.58 12.77
CA ILE A 86 -17.27 32.20 12.64
C ILE A 86 -15.90 32.18 11.97
N GLN A 87 -14.87 31.86 12.77
CA GLN A 87 -13.52 31.62 12.29
C GLN A 87 -13.42 30.25 11.59
N TRP A 88 -13.22 30.28 10.27
CA TRP A 88 -13.01 29.05 9.50
C TRP A 88 -11.63 28.46 9.78
N PRO A 89 -11.50 27.12 9.85
CA PRO A 89 -10.20 26.48 9.94
C PRO A 89 -9.33 26.85 8.72
N PRO A 90 -8.00 26.98 8.91
CA PRO A 90 -7.10 27.29 7.82
C PRO A 90 -7.20 26.23 6.72
N GLN A 91 -7.15 26.66 5.46
CA GLN A 91 -7.04 25.73 4.34
C GLN A 91 -5.67 25.08 4.41
N ILE A 92 -5.65 23.78 4.71
CA ILE A 92 -4.44 22.97 4.60
C ILE A 92 -4.38 22.54 3.14
N ASP A 93 -3.65 23.32 2.34
CA ASP A 93 -3.30 22.90 0.99
C ASP A 93 -2.44 21.63 1.12
N SER A 94 -2.94 20.54 0.53
CA SER A 94 -2.24 19.24 0.46
C SER A 94 -1.32 19.20 -0.74
#